data_AF-A0A931QAB6-F1
#
_entry.id   AF-A0A931QAB6-F1
#
_cell.length_a   1.000
_cell.length_b   1.000
_cell.length_c   1.000
_cell.angle_alpha   90.00
_cell.angle_beta   90.00
_cell.angle_gamma   90.00
#
_symmetry.space_group_name_H-M   'P 1'
#
loop_
_entity.id
_entity.type
_entity.pdbx_description
1 polymer ?
#
loop_
_entity_poly.entity_id
_entity_poly.type
_entity_poly.pdbx_seq_one_letter_code
_entity_poly.pdbx_strand_id
1 'polypeptide(L)'
;MKYLQGYGVAGPTGGLVVPNVAGVGGTTSASLLIAAAVREANEPGNRKKLRNAIADERHLFIWIDHKQAVAAAFGSGLPEDPPVLPDGVDAVWCVETLQPARVWRYHREHGRRDLGRWSSTP
;
A
#
# COMPACT_ATOMS: atom_id res chain seq x y z
N MET A 1 -14.03 15.79 11.61
CA MET A 1 -13.42 15.04 10.49
C MET A 1 -13.66 15.79 9.20
N LYS A 2 -12.61 16.15 8.46
CA LYS A 2 -12.71 16.94 7.23
C LYS A 2 -12.09 16.10 6.11
N TYR A 3 -12.91 15.59 5.19
CA TYR A 3 -12.42 14.91 4.00
C TYR A 3 -12.02 15.97 2.98
N LEU A 4 -10.75 16.01 2.60
CA LEU A 4 -10.30 16.80 1.46
C LEU A 4 -10.48 15.97 0.19
N GLN A 5 -11.56 16.28 -0.52
CA GLN A 5 -11.76 15.91 -1.91
C GLN A 5 -10.89 16.85 -2.74
N GLY A 6 -9.78 16.33 -3.26
CA GLY A 6 -8.85 17.14 -4.04
C GLY A 6 -7.73 16.31 -4.64
N TYR A 7 -7.73 16.19 -5.95
CA TYR A 7 -6.56 15.87 -6.74
C TYR A 7 -5.40 16.78 -6.32
N GLY A 8 -4.29 16.19 -5.89
CA GLY A 8 -3.00 16.88 -5.76
C GLY A 8 -2.61 17.30 -4.35
N VAL A 9 -1.29 17.26 -4.15
CA VAL A 9 -0.48 17.65 -3.00
C VAL A 9 -0.53 16.70 -1.79
N ALA A 10 0.52 15.88 -1.71
CA ALA A 10 0.85 15.07 -0.55
C ALA A 10 1.04 15.98 0.68
N GLY A 11 -0.01 16.09 1.50
CA GLY A 11 0.01 16.83 2.75
C GLY A 11 0.94 16.22 3.82
N PRO A 12 1.33 17.01 4.82
CA PRO A 12 2.20 16.58 5.90
C PRO A 12 1.42 15.66 6.85
N THR A 13 2.06 14.63 7.39
CA THR A 13 1.49 13.56 8.24
C THR A 13 0.79 12.45 7.45
N GLY A 14 1.43 11.26 7.37
CA GLY A 14 0.78 9.98 6.99
C GLY A 14 -0.08 10.00 5.71
N GLY A 15 0.27 10.84 4.73
CA GLY A 15 -0.61 11.17 3.61
C GLY A 15 -1.09 9.95 2.83
N LEU A 16 -2.38 9.97 2.50
CA LEU A 16 -3.04 9.02 1.60
C LEU A 16 -2.26 8.89 0.30
N VAL A 17 -1.61 7.74 0.12
CA VAL A 17 -0.98 7.38 -1.15
C VAL A 17 -2.02 6.65 -1.99
N VAL A 18 -2.53 7.32 -3.02
CA VAL A 18 -3.43 6.74 -4.01
C VAL A 18 -2.57 6.21 -5.15
N PRO A 19 -2.48 4.88 -5.32
CA PRO A 19 -1.65 4.35 -6.39
C PRO A 19 -2.19 4.80 -7.76
N ASN A 20 -1.33 4.89 -8.77
CA ASN A 20 -1.73 5.01 -10.17
C ASN A 20 -0.91 3.99 -10.95
N VAL A 21 -1.46 2.78 -11.08
CA VAL A 21 -0.78 1.67 -11.76
C VAL A 21 -1.29 1.62 -13.19
N ALA A 22 -0.70 2.44 -14.05
CA ALA A 22 -0.96 2.40 -15.49
C ALA A 22 -0.09 1.31 -16.15
N GLY A 23 -0.74 0.32 -16.77
CA GLY A 23 -0.17 -0.44 -17.88
C GLY A 23 0.96 -1.44 -17.59
N VAL A 24 0.76 -2.39 -16.68
CA VAL A 24 1.59 -3.61 -16.65
C VAL A 24 0.84 -4.74 -17.36
N GLY A 25 1.10 -4.91 -18.65
CA GLY A 25 0.57 -6.04 -19.41
C GLY A 25 1.17 -7.37 -18.92
N GLY A 26 0.31 -8.34 -18.59
CA GLY A 26 0.71 -9.72 -18.28
C GLY A 26 0.77 -10.12 -16.79
N THR A 27 0.46 -9.23 -15.86
CA THR A 27 0.53 -9.53 -14.42
C THR A 27 -0.75 -10.23 -13.92
N THR A 28 -0.59 -11.33 -13.18
CA THR A 28 -1.69 -11.93 -12.41
C THR A 28 -2.20 -10.90 -11.41
N SER A 29 -3.50 -10.85 -11.13
CA SER A 29 -4.09 -9.76 -10.35
C SER A 29 -3.42 -9.57 -8.98
N ALA A 30 -3.03 -10.63 -8.26
CA ALA A 30 -2.36 -10.51 -6.95
C ALA A 30 -1.00 -9.79 -7.03
N SER A 31 -0.23 -10.01 -8.09
CA SER A 31 1.08 -9.36 -8.29
C SER A 31 0.99 -7.83 -8.44
N LEU A 32 -0.20 -7.29 -8.74
CA LEU A 32 -0.43 -5.84 -8.76
C LEU A 32 -0.25 -5.20 -7.38
N LEU A 33 -0.47 -5.94 -6.27
CA LEU A 33 -0.19 -5.44 -4.92
C LEU A 33 1.32 -5.28 -4.70
N ILE A 34 2.11 -6.24 -5.19
CA ILE A 34 3.58 -6.15 -5.15
C ILE A 34 4.04 -4.94 -5.98
N ALA A 35 3.54 -4.80 -7.21
CA ALA A 35 3.90 -3.68 -8.07
C ALA A 35 3.54 -2.33 -7.44
N ALA A 36 2.35 -2.22 -6.83
CA ALA A 36 1.94 -1.02 -6.10
C ALA A 36 2.86 -0.74 -4.91
N ALA A 37 3.17 -1.76 -4.10
CA ALA A 37 4.07 -1.66 -2.95
C ALA A 37 5.48 -1.19 -3.34
N VAL A 38 6.08 -1.84 -4.35
CA VAL A 38 7.43 -1.50 -4.83
C VAL A 38 7.45 -0.09 -5.41
N ARG A 39 6.44 0.30 -6.21
CA ARG A 39 6.37 1.63 -6.80
C ARG A 39 6.27 2.71 -5.72
N GLU A 40 5.36 2.57 -4.78
CA GLU A 40 5.15 3.58 -3.73
C GLU A 40 6.28 3.63 -2.71
N ALA A 41 6.92 2.49 -2.42
CA ALA A 41 8.12 2.45 -1.59
C ALA A 41 9.32 3.14 -2.28
N ASN A 42 9.36 3.13 -3.61
CA ASN A 42 10.41 3.81 -4.38
C ASN A 42 10.09 5.27 -4.74
N GLU A 43 8.86 5.74 -4.49
CA GLU A 43 8.46 7.12 -4.76
C GLU A 43 9.34 8.09 -3.94
N PRO A 44 10.02 9.07 -4.58
CA PRO A 44 10.99 9.93 -3.90
C PRO A 44 10.46 10.68 -2.68
N GLY A 45 9.21 11.15 -2.72
CA GLY A 45 8.55 11.82 -1.60
C GLY A 45 8.35 10.90 -0.39
N ASN A 46 7.86 9.69 -0.61
CA ASN A 46 7.67 8.67 0.42
C ASN A 46 9.01 8.24 1.02
N ARG A 47 10.02 7.99 0.19
CA ARG A 47 11.38 7.66 0.65
C ARG A 47 11.97 8.75 1.53
N LYS A 48 11.80 10.02 1.12
CA LYS A 48 12.27 11.16 1.90
C LYS A 48 11.56 11.23 3.25
N LYS A 49 10.24 11.03 3.30
CA LYS A 49 9.45 11.05 4.54
C LYS A 49 9.87 9.93 5.50
N LEU A 50 9.98 8.70 5.00
CA LEU A 50 10.33 7.53 5.82
C LEU A 50 11.77 7.62 6.33
N ARG A 51 12.73 7.99 5.48
CA ARG A 51 14.13 8.15 5.90
C ARG A 51 14.30 9.22 6.98
N ASN A 52 13.52 10.30 6.93
CA ASN A 52 13.58 11.37 7.91
C ASN A 52 12.90 11.01 9.24
N ALA A 53 12.16 9.90 9.30
CA ALA A 53 11.59 9.42 10.54
C ALA A 53 12.70 8.78 11.41
N ILE A 54 12.83 9.30 12.63
CA ILE A 54 13.60 8.67 13.71
C ILE A 54 12.66 7.66 14.37
N ALA A 55 12.68 6.43 13.87
CA ALA A 55 11.85 5.34 14.34
C ALA A 55 12.60 4.03 14.18
N ASP A 56 12.32 3.07 15.07
CA ASP A 56 12.87 1.71 15.02
C ASP A 56 12.32 0.95 13.82
N GLU A 57 11.07 1.21 13.43
CA GLU A 57 10.41 0.67 12.25
C GLU A 57 9.74 1.76 11.40
N ARG A 58 9.78 1.60 10.08
CA ARG A 58 9.24 2.54 9.09
C ARG A 58 8.21 1.84 8.21
N HIS A 59 6.95 2.14 8.47
CA HIS A 59 5.81 1.51 7.79
C HIS A 59 5.22 2.44 6.73
N LEU A 60 5.05 1.93 5.52
CA LEU A 60 4.34 2.62 4.43
C LEU A 60 2.90 2.10 4.33
N PHE A 61 1.93 3.01 4.40
CA PHE A 61 0.52 2.70 4.22
C PHE A 61 0.05 3.18 2.84
N ILE A 62 -0.51 2.26 2.05
CA ILE A 62 -1.00 2.48 0.70
C ILE A 62 -2.50 2.22 0.70
N TRP A 63 -3.28 3.25 0.38
CA TRP A 63 -4.72 3.15 0.28
C TRP A 63 -5.12 2.99 -1.18
N ILE A 64 -5.65 1.83 -1.50
CA ILE A 64 -6.05 1.47 -2.86
C ILE A 64 -7.53 1.80 -3.02
N ASP A 65 -7.79 2.79 -3.86
CA ASP A 65 -9.16 3.11 -4.28
C ASP A 65 -9.73 1.92 -5.08
N HIS A 66 -10.94 1.48 -4.71
CA HIS A 66 -11.68 0.41 -5.37
C HIS A 66 -11.87 0.58 -6.88
N LYS A 67 -11.79 1.82 -7.38
CA LYS A 67 -11.89 2.12 -8.81
C LYS A 67 -10.62 1.79 -9.58
N GLN A 68 -9.51 1.50 -8.89
CA GLN A 68 -8.26 1.15 -9.54
C GLN A 68 -8.18 -0.34 -9.87
N ALA A 69 -7.46 -0.65 -10.95
CA ALA A 69 -7.18 -2.04 -11.33
C ALA A 69 -6.53 -2.85 -10.20
N VAL A 70 -5.71 -2.21 -9.36
CA VAL A 70 -5.07 -2.83 -8.20
C VAL A 70 -6.10 -3.33 -7.17
N ALA A 71 -7.29 -2.74 -7.08
CA ALA A 71 -8.30 -3.20 -6.13
C ALA A 71 -8.77 -4.64 -6.42
N ALA A 72 -8.82 -5.02 -7.70
CA ALA A 72 -9.16 -6.39 -8.11
C ALA A 72 -8.15 -7.42 -7.58
N ALA A 73 -6.90 -7.01 -7.30
CA ALA A 73 -5.85 -7.87 -6.75
C ALA A 73 -6.22 -8.49 -5.40
N PHE A 74 -6.98 -7.77 -4.57
CA PHE A 74 -7.45 -8.28 -3.29
C PHE A 74 -8.46 -9.43 -3.45
N GLY A 75 -9.06 -9.61 -4.64
CA GLY A 75 -10.02 -10.69 -4.93
C GLY A 75 -9.35 -12.00 -5.33
N SER A 76 -8.12 -11.96 -5.80
CA SER A 76 -7.39 -13.13 -6.32
C SER A 76 -6.55 -13.88 -5.30
N GLY A 77 -6.61 -13.48 -4.03
CA GLY A 77 -5.72 -14.01 -3.00
C GLY A 77 -4.44 -13.20 -2.86
N LEU A 78 -3.61 -13.61 -1.90
CA LEU A 78 -2.39 -12.89 -1.53
C LEU A 78 -1.28 -13.10 -2.55
N PRO A 79 -0.43 -12.10 -2.79
CA PRO A 79 0.76 -12.29 -3.61
C PRO A 79 1.68 -13.33 -2.95
N GLU A 80 2.21 -14.26 -3.75
CA GLU A 80 3.16 -15.25 -3.24
C GLU A 80 4.54 -14.65 -3.06
N ASP A 81 5.02 -13.89 -4.04
CA ASP A 81 6.34 -13.30 -4.02
C ASP A 81 6.43 -12.10 -3.05
N PRO A 82 7.57 -11.94 -2.34
CA PRO A 82 7.81 -10.76 -1.53
C PRO A 82 8.12 -9.53 -2.40
N PRO A 83 7.65 -8.32 -2.05
CA PRO A 83 8.11 -7.10 -2.69
C PRO A 83 9.57 -6.79 -2.31
N VAL A 84 10.33 -6.27 -3.26
CA VAL A 84 11.69 -5.74 -3.01
C VAL A 84 11.57 -4.33 -2.45
N LEU A 85 11.75 -4.19 -1.14
CA LEU A 85 11.66 -2.90 -0.45
C LEU A 85 13.02 -2.19 -0.38
N PRO A 86 13.08 -0.87 -0.66
CA PRO A 86 14.30 -0.11 -0.50
C PRO A 86 14.66 0.07 0.98
N ASP A 87 15.93 0.35 1.28
CA ASP A 87 16.37 0.61 2.65
C ASP A 87 15.63 1.78 3.30
N GLY A 88 15.31 1.62 4.58
CA GLY A 88 14.46 2.54 5.33
C GLY A 88 12.96 2.32 5.13
N VAL A 89 12.55 1.17 4.60
CA VAL A 89 11.14 0.71 4.58
C VAL A 89 11.09 -0.71 5.12
N ASP A 90 10.52 -0.85 6.31
CA ASP A 90 10.49 -2.12 7.05
C ASP A 90 9.20 -2.90 6.75
N ALA A 91 8.10 -2.18 6.54
CA ALA A 91 6.81 -2.77 6.20
C ALA A 91 6.03 -1.95 5.16
N VAL A 92 5.22 -2.65 4.37
CA VAL A 92 4.20 -2.05 3.49
C VAL A 92 2.84 -2.65 3.80
N TRP A 93 1.84 -1.78 3.84
CA TRP A 93 0.43 -2.10 4.07
C TRP A 93 -0.38 -1.64 2.88
N CYS A 94 -1.05 -2.55 2.19
CA CYS A 94 -2.02 -2.23 1.15
C CYS A 94 -3.42 -2.43 1.72
N VAL A 95 -4.22 -1.38 1.68
CA VAL A 95 -5.57 -1.35 2.25
C VAL A 95 -6.56 -1.00 1.14
N GLU A 96 -7.54 -1.87 0.90
CA GLU A 96 -8.66 -1.56 0.02
C GLU A 96 -9.65 -0.60 0.69
N THR A 97 -10.20 0.36 -0.06
CA THR A 97 -11.16 1.33 0.47
C THR A 97 -12.61 0.84 0.56
N LEU A 98 -12.95 -0.33 0.00
CA LEU A 98 -14.28 -0.94 0.11
C LEU A 98 -14.50 -1.56 1.50
N GLN A 99 -15.73 -1.59 1.99
CA GLN A 99 -16.07 -2.30 3.22
C GLN A 99 -16.70 -3.68 2.94
N PRO A 100 -16.29 -4.73 3.68
CA PRO A 100 -15.19 -4.73 4.64
C PRO A 100 -13.82 -4.62 3.94
N ALA A 101 -12.93 -3.80 4.49
CA ALA A 101 -11.63 -3.49 3.91
C ALA A 101 -10.72 -4.71 3.95
N ARG A 102 -10.15 -5.08 2.81
CA ARG A 102 -9.12 -6.10 2.75
C ARG A 102 -7.77 -5.45 3.00
N VAL A 103 -6.98 -6.07 3.87
CA VAL A 103 -5.67 -5.55 4.27
C VAL A 103 -4.61 -6.60 4.01
N TRP A 104 -3.63 -6.22 3.20
CA TRP A 104 -2.42 -7.00 2.98
C TRP A 104 -1.22 -6.29 3.61
N ARG A 105 -0.39 -7.05 4.31
CA ARG A 105 0.86 -6.57 4.88
C ARG A 105 2.03 -7.43 4.43
N TYR A 106 3.13 -6.77 4.08
CA TYR A 106 4.45 -7.39 4.01
C TYR A 106 5.42 -6.68 4.97
N HIS A 107 6.18 -7.46 5.73
CA HIS A 107 7.27 -6.99 6.59
C HIS A 107 8.57 -7.65 6.18
N ARG A 108 9.69 -6.91 6.12
CA ARG A 108 10.99 -7.42 5.69
C ARG A 108 11.46 -8.62 6.52
N GLU A 109 11.26 -8.58 7.84
CA GLU A 109 11.70 -9.64 8.75
C GLU A 109 10.66 -10.73 9.03
N HIS A 110 9.37 -10.41 8.88
CA HIS A 110 8.27 -11.30 9.27
C HIS A 110 7.49 -11.85 8.07
N GLY A 111 7.89 -11.49 6.86
CA GLY A 111 7.24 -11.89 5.63
C GLY A 111 5.82 -11.35 5.47
N ARG A 112 5.05 -12.04 4.63
CA ARG A 112 3.67 -11.69 4.30
C ARG A 112 2.71 -12.11 5.40
N ARG A 113 1.71 -11.27 5.69
CA ARG A 113 0.59 -11.59 6.57
C ARG A 113 -0.72 -11.11 5.97
N ASP A 114 -1.67 -12.04 5.82
CA ASP A 114 -3.08 -11.67 5.65
C ASP A 114 -3.62 -11.20 6.99
N LEU A 115 -4.23 -10.03 7.01
CA LEU A 115 -4.94 -9.54 8.20
C LEU A 115 -6.45 -9.69 8.05
N GLY A 116 -6.89 -10.30 6.95
CA GLY A 116 -8.28 -10.59 6.68
C GLY A 116 -9.07 -9.34 6.31
N ARG A 117 -10.35 -9.39 6.67
CA ARG A 117 -11.32 -8.33 6.40
C ARG A 117 -11.47 -7.47 7.64
N TRP A 118 -11.06 -6.21 7.55
CA TRP A 118 -11.36 -5.22 8.57
C TRP A 118 -12.75 -4.64 8.33
N SER A 119 -13.64 -4.83 9.29
CA SER A 119 -14.92 -4.11 9.35
C SER A 119 -14.84 -3.07 10.46
N SER A 120 -15.19 -1.83 10.14
CA SER A 120 -15.43 -0.81 11.16
C SER A 120 -16.85 -1.00 11.68
N THR A 121 -17.09 -2.09 12.40
CA THR A 121 -18.31 -2.22 13.21
C THR A 121 -17.89 -2.00 14.66
N PRO A 122 -18.49 -1.03 15.38
CA PRO A 122 -18.25 -0.86 16.81
C PRO A 122 -18.68 -2.10 17.61
#